data_AF-A0A7C2Q8H4-F1
#
_entry.id   AF-A0A7C2Q8H4-F1
#
_cell.length_a   1.000
_cell.length_b   1.000
_cell.length_c   1.000
_cell.angle_alpha   90.00
_cell.angle_beta   90.00
_cell.angle_gamma   90.00
#
_symmetry.space_group_name_H-M   'P 1'
#
loop_
_entity.id
_entity.type
_entity.pdbx_description
1 polymer ?
#
loop_
_entity_poly.entity_id
_entity_poly.type
_entity_poly.pdbx_seq_one_letter_code
_entity_poly.pdbx_strand_id
1 'polypeptide(L)'
;MKHNRAFTLIELLVVIAIIAILAAILFPVFSQAREGARVSSCLSNMKQIGLAIRMYTQDYDEVLPMRRTCPGNWCAQGCDANWKHMLHPYVKNWDLSSAPPTH
;
A
#
# COMPACT_ATOMS: atom_id res chain seq x y z
N MET A 1 0.19 -56.74 -12.53
CA MET A 1 0.74 -56.72 -11.16
C MET A 1 1.15 -55.29 -10.83
N LYS A 2 0.43 -54.61 -9.93
CA LYS A 2 0.64 -53.19 -9.63
C LYS A 2 1.74 -53.09 -8.56
N HIS A 3 2.93 -52.64 -8.95
CA HIS A 3 4.03 -52.37 -8.02
C HIS A 3 3.67 -51.13 -7.20
N ASN A 4 3.09 -51.32 -6.02
CA ASN A 4 2.97 -50.25 -5.04
C ASN A 4 4.39 -49.98 -4.51
N ARG A 5 5.01 -48.89 -4.98
CA ARG A 5 6.29 -48.42 -4.44
C ARG A 5 6.07 -48.05 -2.97
N ALA A 6 6.65 -48.82 -2.07
CA ALA A 6 6.70 -48.46 -0.65
C ALA A 6 7.67 -47.28 -0.52
N PHE A 7 7.15 -46.13 -0.10
CA PHE A 7 7.96 -44.94 0.18
C PHE A 7 8.80 -45.22 1.43
N THR A 8 10.12 -45.00 1.36
CA THR A 8 10.96 -45.18 2.55
C THR A 8 10.77 -43.97 3.46
N LEU A 9 10.68 -44.20 4.78
CA LEU A 9 10.54 -43.12 5.77
C LEU A 9 11.66 -42.07 5.68
N ILE A 10 12.86 -42.51 5.28
CA ILE A 10 14.04 -41.65 5.11
C ILE A 10 13.84 -40.66 3.96
N GLU A 11 13.27 -41.11 2.85
CA GLU A 11 13.02 -40.26 1.68
C GLU A 11 12.02 -39.15 2.00
N LEU A 12 10.98 -39.45 2.78
CA LEU A 12 10.04 -38.44 3.26
C LEU A 12 10.70 -37.47 4.26
N LEU A 13 11.53 -38.00 5.16
CA LEU A 13 12.19 -37.24 6.22
C LEU A 13 13.21 -36.23 5.68
N VAL A 14 13.99 -36.62 4.67
CA VAL A 14 14.95 -35.71 4.03
C VAL A 14 14.23 -34.57 3.30
N VAL A 15 13.09 -34.86 2.65
CA VAL A 15 12.32 -33.84 1.93
C VAL A 15 11.78 -32.77 2.87
N ILE A 16 11.16 -33.16 3.98
CA ILE A 16 10.65 -32.18 4.97
C ILE A 16 11.79 -31.39 5.62
N ALA A 17 12.95 -32.00 5.84
CA ALA A 17 14.12 -31.33 6.39
C ALA A 17 14.61 -30.22 5.45
N ILE A 18 14.70 -30.51 4.14
CA ILE A 18 15.10 -29.51 3.14
C ILE A 18 14.06 -28.39 3.05
N ILE A 19 12.76 -28.72 3.01
CA ILE A 19 11.69 -27.71 2.99
C ILE A 19 11.75 -26.81 4.23
N ALA A 20 12.00 -27.37 5.42
CA ALA A 20 12.11 -26.61 6.65
C ALA A 20 13.27 -25.60 6.62
N ILE A 21 14.44 -26.01 6.11
CA ILE A 21 15.61 -25.13 5.95
C ILE A 21 15.30 -23.99 4.96
N LEU A 22 14.70 -24.31 3.81
CA LEU A 22 14.35 -23.30 2.81
C LEU A 22 13.30 -22.32 3.34
N ALA A 23 12.26 -22.82 4.03
CA ALA A 23 11.22 -21.99 4.63
C ALA A 23 11.75 -21.07 5.73
N ALA A 24 12.70 -21.54 6.54
CA ALA A 24 13.34 -20.75 7.60
C ALA A 24 14.09 -19.53 7.06
N ILE A 25 14.69 -19.63 5.86
CA ILE A 25 15.35 -18.50 5.19
C ILE A 25 14.34 -17.63 4.43
N LEU A 26 13.34 -18.25 3.80
CA LEU A 26 12.37 -17.55 2.97
C LEU A 26 11.43 -16.67 3.80
N PHE A 27 10.98 -17.12 4.96
CA PHE A 27 10.04 -16.38 5.81
C PHE A 27 10.54 -14.99 6.26
N PRO A 28 11.76 -14.83 6.83
CA PRO A 28 12.25 -13.52 7.23
C PRO A 28 12.51 -12.58 6.04
N VAL A 29 12.94 -13.13 4.91
CA VAL A 29 13.17 -12.35 3.67
C VAL A 29 11.84 -11.90 3.06
N PHE A 30 10.85 -12.79 3.02
CA PHE A 30 9.52 -12.49 2.51
C PHE A 30 8.81 -11.42 3.34
N SER A 31 8.94 -11.46 4.67
CA SER A 31 8.41 -10.43 5.57
C SER A 31 8.98 -9.04 5.24
N GLN A 32 10.31 -8.95 5.08
CA GLN A 32 10.98 -7.70 4.70
C GLN A 32 10.59 -7.22 3.29
N ALA A 33 10.50 -8.13 2.32
CA ALA A 33 10.10 -7.80 0.96
C ALA A 33 8.66 -7.25 0.90
N ARG A 34 7.74 -7.83 1.69
CA ARG A 34 6.36 -7.34 1.81
C ARG A 34 6.31 -5.92 2.37
N GLU A 35 7.11 -5.63 3.38
CA GLU A 35 7.19 -4.29 3.94
C GLU A 35 7.82 -3.29 2.96
N GLY A 36 8.88 -3.69 2.25
CA GLY A 36 9.46 -2.89 1.17
C GLY A 36 8.45 -2.56 0.06
N ALA A 37 7.60 -3.51 -0.31
CA ALA A 37 6.53 -3.29 -1.29
C ALA A 37 5.49 -2.26 -0.79
N ARG A 38 5.13 -2.29 0.50
CA ARG A 38 4.24 -1.30 1.12
C ARG A 38 4.85 0.10 1.09
N VAL A 39 6.12 0.22 1.49
CA VAL A 39 6.86 1.50 1.45
C VAL A 39 6.94 2.04 0.03
N SER A 40 7.28 1.20 -0.95
CA SER A 40 7.35 1.60 -2.36
C SER A 40 6.00 2.10 -2.89
N SER A 41 4.91 1.44 -2.48
CA SER A 41 3.54 1.84 -2.86
C SER A 41 3.18 3.19 -2.22
N CYS A 42 3.45 3.36 -0.93
CA CYS A 42 3.22 4.62 -0.22
C CYS A 42 4.04 5.77 -0.82
N LEU A 43 5.31 5.53 -1.15
CA LEU A 43 6.17 6.51 -1.80
C LEU A 43 5.64 6.92 -3.17
N SER A 44 5.15 5.97 -3.97
CA SER A 44 4.50 6.26 -5.25
C SER A 44 3.25 7.13 -5.05
N ASN A 45 2.45 6.82 -4.03
CA ASN A 45 1.25 7.61 -3.72
C ASN A 45 1.59 9.04 -3.30
N MET A 46 2.61 9.23 -2.45
CA MET A 46 3.08 10.56 -2.05
C MET A 46 3.60 11.37 -3.24
N LYS A 47 4.32 10.74 -4.18
CA LYS A 47 4.76 11.39 -5.41
C LYS A 47 3.59 11.86 -6.26
N GLN A 48 2.53 11.05 -6.37
CA GLN A 48 1.30 11.43 -7.10
C GLN A 48 0.59 12.61 -6.43
N ILE A 49 0.51 12.64 -5.10
CA ILE A 49 -0.06 13.76 -4.35
C ILE A 49 0.78 15.03 -4.54
N GLY A 50 2.10 14.94 -4.44
CA GLY A 50 3.00 16.08 -4.64
C GLY A 50 2.89 16.68 -6.05
N LEU A 51 2.74 15.82 -7.07
CA LEU A 51 2.47 16.26 -8.44
C LEU A 51 1.11 16.97 -8.55
N ALA A 52 0.07 16.39 -7.95
CA ALA A 52 -1.26 17.00 -7.94
C ALA A 52 -1.27 18.37 -7.25
N ILE A 53 -0.58 18.52 -6.12
CA ILE A 53 -0.41 19.81 -5.44
C ILE A 53 0.28 20.81 -6.36
N ARG A 54 1.35 20.41 -7.05
CA ARG A 54 2.05 21.30 -7.98
C ARG A 54 1.14 21.76 -9.13
N MET A 55 0.37 20.85 -9.71
CA MET A 55 -0.60 21.20 -10.77
C MET A 55 -1.67 22.16 -10.24
N TYR A 56 -2.23 21.89 -9.05
CA TYR A 56 -3.18 22.79 -8.40
C TYR A 56 -2.58 24.18 -8.18
N THR A 57 -1.36 24.28 -7.63
CA THR A 57 -0.72 25.58 -7.39
C THR A 57 -0.46 26.36 -8.66
N GLN A 58 -0.23 25.68 -9.80
CA GLN A 58 -0.06 26.35 -11.09
C GLN A 58 -1.37 26.92 -11.62
N ASP A 59 -2.49 26.26 -11.36
CA ASP A 59 -3.81 26.68 -11.83
C ASP A 59 -4.46 27.75 -10.93
N TYR A 60 -4.01 27.87 -9.68
CA TYR A 60 -4.58 28.76 -8.65
C TYR A 60 -3.58 29.81 -8.13
N ASP A 61 -2.78 30.43 -9.02
CA ASP A 61 -1.88 31.55 -8.68
C ASP A 61 -0.98 31.32 -7.45
N GLU A 62 -0.32 30.15 -7.41
CA GLU A 62 0.56 29.70 -6.31
C GLU A 62 -0.13 29.48 -4.95
N VAL A 63 -1.47 29.45 -4.92
CA VAL A 63 -2.23 29.14 -3.71
C VAL A 63 -2.18 27.63 -3.43
N LEU A 64 -1.77 27.27 -2.20
CA LEU A 64 -1.76 25.88 -1.75
C LEU A 64 -3.18 25.39 -1.40
N PRO A 65 -3.47 24.09 -1.59
CA PRO A 65 -4.74 23.50 -1.23
C PRO A 65 -4.92 23.52 0.30
N MET A 66 -5.78 24.40 0.80
CA MET A 66 -6.02 24.59 2.22
C MET A 66 -7.20 23.76 2.73
N ARG A 67 -7.05 23.10 3.89
CA ARG A 67 -8.20 22.55 4.61
C ARG A 67 -8.94 23.70 5.30
N ARG A 68 -10.14 24.06 4.82
CA ARG A 68 -10.99 24.99 5.57
C ARG A 68 -11.69 24.23 6.69
N THR A 69 -11.42 24.61 7.94
CA THR A 69 -12.22 24.18 9.09
C THR A 69 -13.35 25.19 9.27
N CYS A 70 -14.57 24.82 8.92
CA CYS A 70 -15.70 25.70 9.19
C CYS A 70 -16.01 25.71 10.70
N PRO A 71 -16.19 26.89 11.34
CA PRO A 71 -16.58 26.96 12.74
C PRO A 71 -18.04 26.49 12.90
N GLY A 72 -18.26 25.44 13.70
CA GLY A 72 -19.60 24.94 14.06
C GLY A 72 -20.18 23.87 13.12
N ASN A 73 -21.45 23.52 13.33
CA ASN A 73 -22.14 22.38 12.69
C ASN A 73 -22.46 22.60 11.20
N TRP A 74 -22.01 23.71 10.61
CA TRP A 74 -22.22 24.10 9.21
C TRP A 74 -21.43 23.23 8.22
N CYS A 75 -20.52 22.38 8.71
CA CYS A 75 -19.88 21.33 7.91
C CYS A 75 -20.87 20.24 7.44
N ALA A 76 -22.08 20.18 7.99
CA ALA A 76 -23.11 19.22 7.59
C ALA A 76 -23.74 19.53 6.21
N GLN A 77 -23.43 20.68 5.59
CA GLN A 77 -24.09 21.18 4.37
C GLN A 77 -23.15 21.33 3.17
N GLY A 78 -22.03 20.58 3.12
CA GLY A 78 -21.21 20.49 1.91
C GLY A 78 -20.02 21.44 1.82
N CYS A 79 -19.52 21.93 2.96
CA CYS A 79 -18.18 22.54 3.02
C CYS A 79 -17.10 21.45 3.00
N ASP A 80 -17.06 20.62 1.96
CA ASP A 80 -15.94 19.71 1.68
C ASP A 80 -14.78 20.47 1.03
N ALA A 81 -14.41 21.63 1.58
CA ALA A 81 -13.14 22.30 1.30
C ALA A 81 -11.99 21.56 1.99
N ASN A 82 -11.97 20.25 1.80
CA ASN A 82 -10.87 19.37 2.12
C ASN A 82 -9.86 19.52 0.99
N TRP A 83 -8.59 19.69 1.34
CA TRP A 83 -7.48 19.72 0.39
C TRP A 83 -7.55 18.56 -0.61
N LYS A 84 -8.02 17.39 -0.14
CA LYS A 84 -8.24 16.26 -1.01
C LYS A 84 -9.24 16.62 -2.13
N HIS A 85 -10.41 17.17 -1.80
CA HIS A 85 -11.49 17.45 -2.78
C HIS A 85 -11.03 18.44 -3.85
N MET A 86 -10.17 19.38 -3.47
CA MET A 86 -9.57 20.36 -4.39
C MET A 86 -8.52 19.74 -5.33
N LEU A 87 -7.86 18.66 -4.91
CA LEU A 87 -6.91 17.91 -5.73
C LEU A 87 -7.56 16.82 -6.60
N HIS A 88 -8.85 16.54 -6.41
CA HIS A 88 -9.59 15.50 -7.14
C HIS A 88 -9.41 15.56 -8.67
N PRO A 89 -9.48 16.71 -9.36
CA PRO A 89 -9.28 16.75 -10.81
C PRO A 89 -7.82 16.45 -11.24
N TYR A 90 -6.85 16.57 -10.34
CA TYR A 90 -5.43 16.35 -10.62
C TYR A 90 -4.94 14.96 -10.19
N VAL A 91 -5.81 14.15 -9.58
CA VAL A 91 -5.48 12.85 -9.03
C VAL A 91 -6.26 11.76 -9.76
N LYS A 92 -5.56 10.85 -10.44
CA LYS A 92 -6.18 9.75 -11.21
C LYS A 92 -6.83 8.66 -10.35
N ASN A 93 -6.35 8.46 -9.12
CA ASN A 93 -6.88 7.46 -8.20
C ASN A 93 -6.97 8.08 -6.80
N TRP A 94 -8.13 8.03 -6.15
CA TRP A 94 -8.32 8.67 -4.85
C TRP A 94 -7.86 7.83 -3.66
N ASP A 95 -7.70 6.53 -3.87
CA ASP A 95 -7.30 5.60 -2.81
C ASP A 95 -5.84 5.81 -2.36
N LEU A 96 -5.13 6.80 -2.91
CA LEU A 96 -3.77 7.19 -2.52
C LEU A 96 -3.65 7.57 -1.04
N SER A 97 -4.78 7.93 -0.39
CA SER A 97 -4.80 8.31 1.02
C SER A 97 -5.02 7.16 1.99
N SER A 98 -5.26 5.93 1.50
CA SER A 98 -5.23 4.73 2.32
C SER A 98 -3.87 4.04 2.13
N ALA A 99 -2.94 4.26 3.06
CA ALA A 99 -1.85 3.30 3.18
C ALA A 99 -2.48 1.95 3.58
N PRO A 100 -2.09 0.82 2.96
CA PRO A 100 -2.67 -0.48 3.32
C PRO A 100 -2.48 -0.70 4.82
N PRO A 101 -3.53 -1.14 5.56
CA PRO A 101 -3.49 -1.18 7.01
C PRO A 101 -2.30 -2.01 7.53
N THR A 102 -1.59 -1.44 8.49
CA THR A 102 -0.60 -2.13 9.32
C THR A 102 -1.39 -3.08 10.24
N HIS A 103 -1.42 -4.37 9.90
CA HIS A 103 -1.70 -5.41 10.88
C HIS A 103 -0.47 -5.61 11.77
#